data_AF-A0A961WXU9-F1
#
_entry.id   AF-A0A961WXU9-F1
#
_cell.length_a   1.000
_cell.length_b   1.000
_cell.length_c   1.000
_cell.angle_alpha   90.00
_cell.angle_beta   90.00
_cell.angle_gamma   90.00
#
_symmetry.space_group_name_H-M   'P 1'
#
loop_
_entity.id
_entity.type
_entity.pdbx_description
1 polymer ?
#
loop_
_entity_poly.entity_id
_entity_poly.type
_entity_poly.pdbx_seq_one_letter_code
_entity_poly.pdbx_strand_id
1 'polypeptide(L)'
;MKTHNNAETAARSCRLAMVMLVATTFLVVGCKTEGKINPTAGGGGLAGDWRPDGGGYTAQLQNGVFTTIAGDTGNVISQGNYIAISETQVNLQWTSNITGAPNSAQCARPDPNTLNCTDAGGKTFVLRRA
;
A
#
# COMPACT_ATOMS: atom_id res chain seq x y z
N MET A 1 35.74 1.05 23.82
CA MET A 1 34.40 1.67 23.86
C MET A 1 34.36 2.77 22.83
N LYS A 2 33.44 2.65 21.87
CA LYS A 2 33.37 3.39 20.62
C LYS A 2 32.06 4.17 20.66
N THR A 3 32.11 5.49 20.71
CA THR A 3 30.90 6.32 20.79
C THR A 3 31.08 7.55 19.90
N HIS A 4 30.59 7.36 18.67
CA HIS A 4 29.96 8.30 17.74
C HIS A 4 30.68 9.58 17.31
N ASN A 5 31.09 9.50 16.05
CA ASN A 5 31.52 10.56 15.16
C ASN A 5 30.36 10.85 14.17
N ASN A 6 30.17 12.14 13.87
CA ASN A 6 29.74 12.71 12.58
C ASN A 6 28.24 12.76 12.24
N ALA A 7 27.74 13.98 12.00
CA ALA A 7 26.91 14.41 10.86
C ALA A 7 26.32 15.79 11.20
N GLU A 8 27.03 16.88 10.94
CA GLU A 8 26.99 17.60 9.66
C GLU A 8 25.58 18.09 9.26
N THR A 9 25.44 19.41 9.36
CA THR A 9 24.79 20.23 8.32
C THR A 9 23.27 20.12 8.21
N ALA A 10 22.56 20.59 9.23
CA ALA A 10 21.22 21.16 9.03
C ALA A 10 21.33 22.69 8.83
N ALA A 11 21.97 23.06 7.72
CA ALA A 11 21.82 24.39 7.15
C ALA A 11 20.36 24.58 6.73
N ARG A 12 19.64 25.49 7.39
CA ARG A 12 18.64 26.36 6.75
C ARG A 12 18.28 27.50 7.68
N SER A 13 19.13 28.52 7.56
CA SER A 13 18.85 29.93 7.72
C SER A 13 17.37 30.27 7.84
N CYS A 14 16.91 30.53 9.06
CA CYS A 14 15.84 31.49 9.31
C CYS A 14 16.42 32.58 10.21
N ARG A 15 17.36 33.36 9.66
CA ARG A 15 17.72 34.66 10.24
C ARG A 15 16.54 35.60 9.96
N LEU A 16 15.55 35.64 10.85
CA LEU A 16 14.74 36.83 11.01
C LEU A 16 15.11 37.47 12.35
N ALA A 17 15.91 38.52 12.25
CA ALA A 17 16.20 39.42 13.34
C ALA A 17 14.89 40.08 13.81
N MET A 18 14.45 39.64 14.99
CA MET A 18 13.87 40.42 16.07
C MET A 18 13.59 41.90 15.76
N VAL A 19 12.33 42.23 15.50
CA VAL A 19 11.78 43.59 15.65
C VAL A 19 10.71 43.52 16.75
N MET A 20 10.88 44.36 17.76
CA MET A 20 9.98 44.55 18.91
C MET A 20 8.58 45.00 18.48
N LEU A 21 7.51 44.44 19.07
CA LEU A 21 6.56 45.17 19.94
C LEU A 21 5.43 44.25 20.47
N VAL A 22 4.98 44.60 21.66
CA VAL A 22 3.88 44.10 22.51
C VAL A 22 2.55 43.79 21.79
N ALA A 23 1.98 42.61 22.07
CA ALA A 23 0.56 42.40 22.41
C ALA A 23 0.29 40.90 22.70
N THR A 24 -0.14 40.61 23.92
CA THR A 24 -0.52 39.27 24.38
C THR A 24 -1.86 38.86 23.76
N THR A 25 -1.84 38.11 22.68
CA THR A 25 -2.99 37.33 22.20
C THR A 25 -2.53 35.90 21.95
N PHE A 26 -2.93 34.99 22.86
CA PHE A 26 -2.80 33.55 22.64
C PHE A 26 -3.80 33.13 21.55
N LEU A 27 -3.43 33.31 20.29
CA LEU A 27 -3.99 32.51 19.22
C LEU A 27 -3.20 31.20 19.24
N VAL A 28 -3.78 30.17 19.85
CA VAL A 28 -3.32 28.79 19.68
C VAL A 28 -3.48 28.46 18.20
N VAL A 29 -2.43 28.73 17.42
CA VAL A 29 -2.25 28.15 16.10
C VAL A 29 -2.06 26.67 16.36
N GLY A 30 -3.17 25.93 16.33
CA GLY A 30 -3.13 24.49 16.20
C GLY A 30 -2.44 24.21 14.88
N CYS A 31 -1.13 24.00 14.92
CA CYS A 31 -0.38 23.41 13.83
C CYS A 31 -0.99 22.02 13.66
N LYS A 32 -1.95 21.89 12.74
CA LYS A 32 -2.39 20.59 12.27
C LYS A 32 -1.16 19.98 11.63
N THR A 33 -0.48 19.15 12.41
CA THR A 33 0.51 18.24 11.86
C THR A 33 -0.33 17.28 11.02
N GLU A 34 -0.49 17.64 9.75
CA GLU A 34 -0.90 16.75 8.69
C GLU A 34 0.22 15.71 8.60
N GLY A 35 0.18 14.74 9.52
CA GLY A 35 1.02 13.58 9.46
C GLY A 35 0.75 12.97 8.09
N LYS A 36 1.79 12.91 7.25
CA LYS A 36 1.71 12.21 5.97
C LYS A 36 1.39 10.77 6.31
N ILE A 37 0.10 10.42 6.32
CA ILE A 37 -0.34 9.05 6.51
C ILE A 37 0.23 8.33 5.30
N ASN A 38 1.18 7.42 5.55
CA ASN A 38 1.69 6.60 4.48
C ASN A 38 0.50 5.75 4.00
N PRO A 39 -0.02 5.96 2.78
CA PRO A 39 -1.19 5.24 2.31
C PRO A 39 -0.94 3.75 2.16
N THR A 40 0.30 3.30 2.30
CA THR A 40 0.72 1.89 2.26
C THR A 40 0.98 1.30 3.65
N ALA A 41 1.00 2.10 4.72
CA ALA A 41 1.15 1.59 6.08
C ALA A 41 -0.01 0.64 6.42
N GLY A 42 0.31 -0.58 6.85
CA GLY A 42 -0.68 -1.64 7.08
C GLY A 42 -1.20 -2.33 5.81
N GLY A 43 -0.43 -2.31 4.71
CA GLY A 43 -0.84 -2.93 3.43
C GLY A 43 -1.82 -2.07 2.63
N GLY A 44 -1.89 -0.78 2.95
CA GLY A 44 -2.74 0.20 2.30
C GLY A 44 -4.23 -0.12 2.30
N GLY A 45 -4.74 -0.82 3.32
CA GLY A 45 -6.15 -1.22 3.37
C GLY A 45 -6.54 -2.25 2.30
N LEU A 46 -5.56 -2.96 1.73
CA LEU A 46 -5.79 -4.08 0.81
C LEU A 46 -6.02 -5.39 1.54
N ALA A 47 -5.63 -5.48 2.82
CA ALA A 47 -5.75 -6.70 3.59
C ALA A 47 -7.22 -7.19 3.63
N GLY A 48 -7.40 -8.50 3.45
CA GLY A 48 -8.71 -9.16 3.41
C GLY A 48 -8.88 -10.09 2.22
N ASP A 49 -10.10 -10.58 2.08
CA ASP A 49 -10.48 -11.51 1.03
C ASP A 49 -11.13 -10.76 -0.15
N TRP A 50 -10.76 -11.19 -1.35
CA TRP A 50 -11.19 -10.61 -2.61
C TRP A 50 -11.71 -11.71 -3.54
N ARG A 51 -12.75 -11.39 -4.31
CA ARG A 51 -13.44 -12.32 -5.20
C ARG A 51 -13.41 -11.77 -6.63
N PRO A 52 -13.04 -12.57 -7.64
CA PRO A 52 -13.11 -12.15 -9.02
C PRO A 52 -14.57 -12.03 -9.51
N ASP A 53 -14.77 -11.23 -10.55
CA ASP A 53 -16.02 -11.18 -11.31
C ASP A 53 -16.25 -12.52 -12.01
N GLY A 54 -17.20 -13.31 -11.48
CA GLY A 54 -17.46 -14.69 -11.90
C GLY A 54 -17.12 -15.75 -10.85
N GLY A 55 -16.45 -15.38 -9.76
CA GLY A 55 -16.15 -16.29 -8.66
C GLY A 55 -15.11 -17.36 -9.00
N GLY A 56 -15.25 -18.54 -8.42
CA GLY A 56 -14.34 -19.68 -8.65
C GLY A 56 -13.10 -19.72 -7.75
N TYR A 57 -12.67 -18.59 -7.18
CA TYR A 57 -11.61 -18.56 -6.18
C TYR A 57 -11.74 -17.36 -5.23
N THR A 58 -10.99 -17.40 -4.13
CA THR A 58 -10.79 -16.27 -3.21
C THR A 58 -9.32 -15.86 -3.25
N ALA A 59 -9.07 -14.59 -3.57
CA ALA A 59 -7.77 -13.95 -3.48
C ALA A 59 -7.62 -13.31 -2.09
N GLN A 60 -6.79 -13.89 -1.24
CA GLN A 60 -6.49 -13.36 0.07
C GLN A 60 -5.23 -12.50 0.01
N LEU A 61 -5.36 -11.26 0.49
CA LEU A 61 -4.26 -10.32 0.68
C LEU A 61 -4.01 -10.18 2.18
N GLN A 62 -2.86 -10.60 2.68
CA GLN A 62 -2.54 -10.48 4.11
C GLN A 62 -1.05 -10.27 4.31
N ASN A 63 -0.66 -9.23 5.06
CA ASN A 63 0.74 -8.98 5.43
C ASN A 63 1.73 -8.98 4.25
N GLY A 64 1.33 -8.45 3.09
CA GLY A 64 2.13 -8.45 1.86
C GLY A 64 2.11 -9.76 1.07
N VAL A 65 1.44 -10.80 1.56
CA VAL A 65 1.27 -12.10 0.90
C VAL A 65 -0.03 -12.13 0.10
N PHE A 66 0.06 -12.61 -1.14
CA PHE A 66 -1.09 -12.91 -2.00
C PHE A 66 -1.27 -14.42 -2.07
N THR A 67 -2.47 -14.91 -1.74
CA THR A 67 -2.82 -16.33 -1.80
C THR A 67 -4.13 -16.49 -2.57
N THR A 68 -4.19 -17.43 -3.50
CA THR A 68 -5.44 -17.78 -4.18
C THR A 68 -5.92 -19.14 -3.72
N ILE A 69 -7.16 -19.20 -3.25
CA ILE A 69 -7.81 -20.40 -2.71
C ILE A 69 -8.95 -20.79 -3.65
N ALA A 70 -8.94 -22.01 -4.17
CA ALA A 70 -9.99 -22.52 -5.03
C ALA A 70 -11.33 -22.61 -4.27
N GLY A 71 -12.41 -22.13 -4.88
CA GLY A 71 -13.72 -22.03 -4.22
C GLY A 71 -14.44 -23.38 -4.03
N ASP A 72 -14.05 -24.41 -4.76
CA ASP A 72 -14.64 -25.75 -4.74
C ASP A 72 -13.94 -26.71 -3.78
N THR A 73 -12.61 -26.67 -3.74
CA THR A 73 -11.75 -27.59 -2.98
C THR A 73 -11.13 -26.97 -1.75
N GLY A 74 -11.05 -25.63 -1.66
CA GLY A 74 -10.32 -24.94 -0.60
C GLY A 74 -8.79 -25.03 -0.71
N ASN A 75 -8.28 -25.60 -1.81
CA ASN A 75 -6.85 -25.74 -2.03
C ASN A 75 -6.20 -24.42 -2.44
N VAL A 76 -4.95 -24.20 -2.01
CA VAL A 76 -4.14 -23.07 -2.48
C VAL A 76 -3.63 -23.36 -3.89
N ILE A 77 -4.07 -22.57 -4.86
CA ILE A 77 -3.76 -22.76 -6.29
C ILE A 77 -2.74 -21.75 -6.83
N SER A 78 -2.49 -20.67 -6.09
CA SER A 78 -1.43 -19.70 -6.38
C SER A 78 -0.96 -19.03 -5.09
N GLN A 79 0.31 -18.70 -5.01
CA GLN A 79 0.89 -17.96 -3.89
C GLN A 79 1.96 -16.98 -4.35
N GLY A 80 2.07 -15.85 -3.66
CA GLY A 80 3.03 -14.82 -3.95
C GLY A 80 2.93 -13.63 -3.01
N ASN A 81 3.19 -12.44 -3.54
CA ASN A 81 3.23 -11.20 -2.79
C ASN A 81 2.44 -10.10 -3.50
N TYR A 82 2.01 -9.11 -2.73
CA TYR A 82 1.45 -7.87 -3.26
C TYR A 82 2.08 -6.66 -2.57
N ILE A 83 2.11 -5.55 -3.30
CA ILE A 83 2.56 -4.26 -2.79
C ILE A 83 1.62 -3.16 -3.27
N ALA A 84 1.23 -2.27 -2.36
CA ALA A 84 0.59 -1.01 -2.72
C ALA A 84 1.68 -0.06 -3.22
N ILE A 85 1.64 0.31 -4.50
CA ILE A 85 2.59 1.27 -5.10
C ILE A 85 2.16 2.70 -4.78
N SER A 86 0.86 2.95 -4.80
CA SER A 86 0.22 4.21 -4.42
C SER A 86 -1.18 3.94 -3.84
N GLU A 87 -1.92 4.99 -3.49
CA GLU A 87 -3.34 4.87 -3.08
C GLU A 87 -4.22 4.20 -4.12
N THR A 88 -3.90 4.39 -5.41
CA THR A 88 -4.71 3.95 -6.55
C THR A 88 -4.05 2.83 -7.35
N GLN A 89 -2.88 2.35 -6.96
CA GLN A 89 -2.11 1.37 -7.72
C GLN A 89 -1.54 0.26 -6.82
N VAL A 90 -1.78 -0.99 -7.23
CA VAL A 90 -1.29 -2.20 -6.56
C VAL A 90 -0.56 -3.08 -7.58
N ASN A 91 0.53 -3.71 -7.17
CA ASN A 91 1.21 -4.73 -7.96
C ASN A 91 1.11 -6.08 -7.25
N LEU A 92 0.77 -7.13 -8.00
CA LEU A 92 0.68 -8.51 -7.55
C LEU A 92 1.72 -9.33 -8.32
N GLN A 93 2.40 -10.24 -7.64
CA GLN A 93 3.34 -11.18 -8.23
C GLN A 93 3.16 -12.53 -7.56
N TRP A 94 3.02 -13.60 -8.33
CA TRP A 94 2.74 -14.93 -7.78
C TRP A 94 3.22 -16.06 -8.68
N THR A 95 3.19 -17.27 -8.13
CA THR A 95 3.41 -18.52 -8.87
C THR A 95 2.15 -19.36 -8.76
N SER A 96 1.75 -20.00 -9.86
CA SER A 96 0.67 -20.98 -9.83
C SER A 96 1.19 -22.29 -9.24
N ASN A 97 0.48 -22.84 -8.25
CA ASN A 97 0.77 -24.15 -7.71
C ASN A 97 0.29 -25.28 -8.65
N ILE A 98 -0.58 -24.95 -9.62
CA ILE A 98 -1.10 -25.90 -10.61
C ILE A 98 -0.09 -26.08 -11.75
N THR A 99 0.42 -24.98 -12.30
CA THR A 99 1.28 -25.01 -13.49
C THR A 99 2.76 -24.76 -13.19
N GLY A 100 3.09 -24.29 -11.99
CA GLY A 100 4.45 -23.84 -11.63
C GLY A 100 4.86 -22.52 -12.29
N ALA A 101 4.01 -21.91 -13.14
CA ALA A 101 4.37 -20.72 -13.90
C ALA A 101 4.30 -19.45 -13.01
N PRO A 102 5.31 -18.56 -13.09
CA PRO A 102 5.23 -17.24 -12.49
C PRO A 102 4.26 -16.34 -13.28
N ASN A 103 3.57 -15.45 -12.57
CA ASN A 103 2.70 -14.44 -13.16
C ASN A 103 2.73 -13.16 -12.32
N SER A 104 2.28 -12.06 -12.89
CA SER A 104 2.16 -10.78 -12.22
C SER A 104 0.98 -9.99 -12.79
N ALA A 105 0.43 -9.08 -12.01
CA ALA A 105 -0.63 -8.19 -12.45
C ALA A 105 -0.49 -6.81 -11.82
N GLN A 106 -0.78 -5.79 -12.64
CA GLN A 106 -0.89 -4.42 -12.18
C GLN A 106 -2.37 -4.07 -12.04
N CYS A 107 -2.76 -3.61 -10.85
CA CYS A 107 -4.14 -3.27 -10.54
C CYS A 107 -4.31 -1.78 -10.27
N ALA A 108 -5.33 -1.19 -10.88
CA ALA A 108 -5.87 0.11 -10.50
C ALA A 108 -6.92 -0.07 -9.40
N ARG A 109 -6.90 0.82 -8.40
CA ARG A 109 -7.83 0.83 -7.26
C ARG A 109 -8.68 2.10 -7.30
N PRO A 110 -9.82 2.09 -8.03
CA PRO A 110 -10.71 3.25 -8.13
C PRO A 110 -11.43 3.55 -6.79
N ASP A 111 -11.65 2.53 -5.97
CA ASP A 111 -12.27 2.64 -4.66
C ASP A 111 -11.71 1.55 -3.71
N PRO A 112 -11.95 1.65 -2.38
CA PRO A 112 -11.38 0.72 -1.42
C PRO A 112 -11.77 -0.76 -1.61
N ASN A 113 -12.85 -1.05 -2.34
CA ASN A 113 -13.45 -2.37 -2.51
C ASN A 113 -13.30 -2.96 -3.92
N THR A 114 -12.64 -2.26 -4.85
CA THR A 114 -12.48 -2.72 -6.24
C THR A 114 -11.02 -2.63 -6.68
N LEU A 115 -10.54 -3.69 -7.34
CA LEU A 115 -9.26 -3.71 -8.03
C LEU A 115 -9.48 -4.13 -9.49
N ASN A 116 -9.08 -3.27 -10.41
CA ASN A 116 -9.10 -3.52 -11.86
C ASN A 116 -7.70 -3.91 -12.29
N CYS A 117 -7.47 -5.20 -12.51
CA CYS A 117 -6.16 -5.78 -12.73
C CYS A 117 -5.93 -6.16 -14.20
N THR A 118 -4.69 -6.02 -14.65
CA THR A 118 -4.19 -6.54 -15.93
C THR A 118 -2.97 -7.39 -15.65
N ASP A 119 -3.00 -8.66 -16.05
CA ASP A 119 -1.85 -9.57 -15.92
C ASP A 119 -0.75 -9.28 -16.96
N ALA A 120 0.42 -9.88 -16.76
CA ALA A 120 1.56 -9.74 -17.67
C ALA A 120 1.27 -10.27 -19.10
N GLY A 121 0.26 -11.12 -19.27
CA GLY A 121 -0.22 -11.60 -20.57
C GLY A 121 -1.28 -10.69 -21.22
N GLY A 122 -1.62 -9.56 -20.58
CA GLY A 122 -2.62 -8.60 -21.05
C GLY A 122 -4.06 -8.99 -20.75
N LYS A 123 -4.32 -10.05 -19.97
CA LYS A 123 -5.68 -10.41 -19.56
C LYS A 123 -6.14 -9.50 -18.43
N THR A 124 -7.36 -8.98 -18.55
CA THR A 124 -7.97 -8.15 -17.53
C THR A 124 -8.90 -8.96 -16.63
N PHE A 125 -8.94 -8.61 -15.35
CA PHE A 125 -9.86 -9.17 -14.37
C PHE A 125 -10.15 -8.13 -13.28
N VAL A 126 -11.32 -8.24 -12.67
CA VAL A 126 -11.73 -7.38 -11.56
C VAL A 126 -11.81 -8.22 -10.30
N LEU A 127 -11.24 -7.73 -9.21
CA LEU A 127 -11.41 -8.27 -7.87
C LEU A 127 -12.26 -7.32 -7.05
N ARG A 128 -13.30 -7.84 -6.40
CA ARG A 128 -14.13 -7.11 -5.44
C ARG A 128 -13.90 -7.63 -4.04
N ARG A 129 -14.01 -6.75 -3.05
CA ARG A 129 -13.96 -7.15 -1.65
C ARG A 129 -15.10 -8.12 -1.34
N ALA A 130 -14.76 -9.24 -0.69
CA ALA A 130 -15.72 -10.27 -0.29
C ALA A 130 -16.58 -9.84 0.90
#